data_AF-A0A948SVU3-F1
#
_entry.id   AF-A0A948SVU3-F1
#
_cell.length_a   1.000
_cell.length_b   1.000
_cell.length_c   1.000
_cell.angle_alpha   90.00
_cell.angle_beta   90.00
_cell.angle_gamma   90.00
#
_symmetry.space_group_name_H-M   'P 1'
#
loop_
_entity.id
_entity.type
_entity.pdbx_description
1 polymer ?
#
loop_
_entity_poly.entity_id
_entity_poly.type
_entity_poly.pdbx_seq_one_letter_code
_entity_poly.pdbx_strand_id
1 'polypeptide(L)'
;VDGCIECPYHGWRFDAAGQCAHIPALGVDATVPPTAHLSPYRLQERYGLVWAALDDPVCNLPEIAEWSDSSLRQIWLPPVDIRAAAGQFVDNFLDFGHFPFVHAGTFGAGEDELIGDYEVQRRDDGWGFVVEYPHTIHNNEDPLVKTGEHPLVQPRNMTYTFGAPFAIVLRLELPITGVLNVLFTALQPLDDTTTRVYTAMLRNDCDTDEKAQHAIDYELEIMAEDLKVIERLWDKTIPFGPGQAHTRADRNTVEFRRIMQRLLSA
;
A
#
# COMPACT_ATOMS: atom_id res chain seq x y z
N VAL A 1 8.81 -30.04 12.39
CA VAL A 1 8.86 -31.30 13.19
C VAL A 1 8.80 -30.91 14.65
N ASP A 2 7.81 -31.37 15.40
CA ASP A 2 7.64 -31.06 16.84
C ASP A 2 7.70 -29.54 17.16
N GLY A 3 7.01 -28.72 16.36
CA GLY A 3 7.01 -27.26 16.52
C GLY A 3 8.28 -26.53 16.06
N CYS A 4 9.30 -27.25 15.57
CA CYS A 4 10.53 -26.67 15.02
C CYS A 4 10.53 -26.66 13.48
N ILE A 5 11.23 -25.69 12.91
CA ILE A 5 11.67 -25.71 11.50
C ILE A 5 12.88 -26.63 11.40
N GLU A 6 12.87 -27.54 10.41
CA GLU A 6 13.98 -28.48 10.17
C GLU A 6 14.71 -28.10 8.87
N CYS A 7 16.02 -27.91 8.97
CA CYS A 7 16.89 -27.69 7.82
C CYS A 7 16.91 -28.97 6.95
N PRO A 8 16.56 -28.89 5.65
CA PRO A 8 16.44 -30.06 4.80
C PRO A 8 17.79 -30.71 4.48
N TYR A 9 18.91 -30.03 4.76
CA TYR A 9 20.23 -30.54 4.41
C TYR A 9 20.76 -31.52 5.47
N HIS A 10 20.81 -31.08 6.73
CA HIS A 10 21.44 -31.86 7.81
C HIS A 10 20.48 -32.14 8.98
N GLY A 11 19.19 -31.80 8.85
CA GLY A 11 18.16 -32.07 9.85
C GLY A 11 18.27 -31.23 11.12
N TRP A 12 19.00 -30.11 11.09
CA TRP A 12 19.07 -29.19 12.24
C TRP A 12 17.69 -28.60 12.49
N ARG A 13 17.27 -28.56 13.76
CA ARG A 13 15.95 -28.04 14.14
C ARG A 13 16.06 -26.75 14.92
N PHE A 14 15.20 -25.80 14.63
CA PHE A 14 15.14 -24.49 15.26
C PHE A 14 13.71 -24.18 15.73
N ASP A 15 13.57 -23.72 16.97
CA ASP A 15 12.29 -23.25 17.49
C ASP A 15 11.95 -21.83 17.01
N ALA A 16 10.80 -21.30 17.44
CA ALA A 16 10.34 -19.97 17.06
C ALA A 16 11.21 -18.83 17.61
N ALA A 17 12.02 -19.07 18.65
CA ALA A 17 12.97 -18.10 19.19
C ALA A 17 14.34 -18.18 18.47
N GLY A 18 14.46 -19.03 17.43
CA GLY A 18 15.71 -19.28 16.72
C GLY A 18 16.67 -20.21 17.46
N GLN A 19 16.26 -20.80 18.60
CA GLN A 19 17.14 -21.68 19.34
C GLN A 19 17.29 -23.00 18.57
N CYS A 20 18.53 -23.37 18.24
CA CYS A 20 18.81 -24.69 17.71
C CYS A 20 18.51 -25.75 18.80
N ALA A 21 17.44 -26.51 18.58
CA ALA A 21 16.93 -27.50 19.52
C ALA A 21 17.51 -28.89 19.28
N HIS A 22 17.99 -29.16 18.07
CA HIS A 22 18.48 -30.50 17.71
C HIS A 22 19.49 -30.45 16.55
N ILE A 23 20.62 -31.14 16.73
CA ILE A 23 21.64 -31.38 15.71
C ILE A 23 21.82 -32.90 15.58
N PRO A 24 21.19 -33.55 14.57
CA PRO A 24 21.17 -35.01 14.49
C PRO A 24 22.55 -35.67 14.54
N ALA A 25 23.55 -35.04 13.92
CA ALA A 25 24.91 -35.57 13.83
C ALA A 25 25.65 -35.66 15.17
N LEU A 26 25.19 -34.96 16.22
CA LEU A 26 25.82 -34.99 17.53
C LEU A 26 25.17 -36.00 18.50
N GLY A 27 24.00 -36.55 18.14
CA GLY A 27 23.21 -37.42 19.02
C GLY A 27 22.30 -36.66 19.98
N VAL A 28 21.40 -37.39 20.66
CA VAL A 28 20.29 -36.82 21.45
C VAL A 28 20.72 -36.07 22.72
N ASP A 29 21.89 -36.41 23.28
CA ASP A 29 22.40 -35.85 24.53
C ASP A 29 23.47 -34.76 24.31
N ALA A 30 23.69 -34.35 23.06
CA ALA A 30 24.74 -33.40 22.74
C ALA A 30 24.39 -31.97 23.17
N THR A 31 25.39 -31.27 23.70
CA THR A 31 25.29 -29.83 23.96
C THR A 31 25.35 -29.08 22.64
N VAL A 32 24.29 -28.32 22.33
CA VAL A 32 24.22 -27.47 21.15
C VAL A 32 25.22 -26.30 21.30
N PRO A 33 26.07 -26.01 20.30
CA PRO A 33 26.96 -24.86 20.36
C PRO A 33 26.18 -23.54 20.44
N PRO A 34 26.59 -22.55 21.26
CA PRO A 34 25.91 -21.25 21.34
C PRO A 34 25.84 -20.49 20.00
N THR A 35 26.77 -20.77 19.08
CA THR A 35 26.79 -20.18 17.73
C THR A 35 25.83 -20.87 16.75
N ALA A 36 25.14 -21.93 17.17
CA ALA A 36 24.15 -22.62 16.36
C ALA A 36 22.77 -21.93 16.39
N HIS A 37 22.51 -21.02 17.34
CA HIS A 37 21.25 -20.29 17.41
C HIS A 37 21.14 -19.27 16.26
N LEU A 38 19.93 -19.09 15.75
CA LEU A 38 19.58 -18.09 14.75
C LEU A 38 19.08 -16.82 15.44
N SER A 39 19.18 -15.69 14.73
CA SER A 39 18.56 -14.42 15.12
C SER A 39 17.29 -14.20 14.30
N PRO A 40 16.10 -14.57 14.79
CA PRO A 40 14.87 -14.36 14.06
C PRO A 40 14.55 -12.86 13.96
N TYR A 41 13.98 -12.46 12.83
CA TYR A 41 13.41 -11.12 12.66
C TYR A 41 12.10 -10.98 13.44
N ARG A 42 11.71 -9.74 13.75
CA ARG A 42 10.40 -9.47 14.34
C ARG A 42 9.32 -9.62 13.28
N LEU A 43 8.32 -10.43 13.58
CA LEU A 43 7.18 -10.67 12.71
C LEU A 43 5.89 -10.18 13.37
N GLN A 44 4.97 -9.67 12.56
CA GLN A 44 3.61 -9.35 12.97
C GLN A 44 2.62 -9.79 11.88
N GLU A 45 1.60 -10.54 12.26
CA GLU A 45 0.45 -10.79 11.38
C GLU A 45 -0.54 -9.64 11.54
N ARG A 46 -0.82 -8.93 10.45
CA ARG A 46 -1.81 -7.84 10.44
C ARG A 46 -2.34 -7.62 9.03
N TYR A 47 -3.64 -7.36 8.93
CA TYR A 47 -4.32 -7.10 7.66
C TYR A 47 -4.10 -8.21 6.62
N GLY A 48 -4.23 -9.47 7.02
CA GLY A 48 -4.03 -10.61 6.11
C GLY A 48 -2.60 -10.79 5.57
N LEU A 49 -1.62 -9.99 6.04
CA LEU A 49 -0.22 -10.05 5.65
C LEU A 49 0.68 -10.43 6.84
N VAL A 50 1.84 -11.00 6.54
CA VAL A 50 2.94 -11.18 7.48
C VAL A 50 3.95 -10.06 7.25
N TRP A 51 4.11 -9.21 8.26
CA TRP A 51 5.06 -8.10 8.26
C TRP A 51 6.35 -8.53 8.93
N ALA A 52 7.48 -8.17 8.32
CA ALA A 52 8.80 -8.41 8.88
C ALA A 52 9.53 -7.09 9.10
N ALA A 53 10.05 -6.88 10.31
CA ALA A 53 10.99 -5.80 10.60
C ALA A 53 12.40 -6.39 10.69
N LEU A 54 13.28 -5.94 9.77
CA LEU A 54 14.66 -6.40 9.71
C LEU A 54 15.52 -5.81 10.85
N ASP A 55 15.10 -4.63 11.35
CA ASP A 55 15.65 -3.93 12.51
C ASP A 55 14.54 -3.58 13.52
N ASP A 56 14.87 -2.84 14.58
CA ASP A 56 13.87 -2.31 15.51
C ASP A 56 12.88 -1.39 14.76
N PRO A 57 11.55 -1.66 14.81
CA PRO A 57 10.58 -0.86 14.09
C PRO A 57 10.50 0.56 14.67
N VAL A 58 10.60 1.57 13.81
CA VAL A 58 10.55 2.98 14.21
C VAL A 58 9.13 3.52 14.40
N CYS A 59 8.13 2.81 13.87
CA CYS A 59 6.71 3.15 13.98
C CYS A 59 5.81 1.92 13.89
N ASN A 60 4.54 2.09 14.26
CA ASN A 60 3.51 1.07 14.10
C ASN A 60 2.92 1.12 12.68
N LEU A 61 2.45 -0.04 12.20
CA LEU A 61 1.64 -0.14 10.97
C LEU A 61 0.44 0.83 11.02
N PRO A 62 0.01 1.40 9.89
CA PRO A 62 -1.12 2.33 9.86
C PRO A 62 -2.39 1.67 10.40
N GLU A 63 -3.19 2.45 11.13
CA GLU A 63 -4.50 2.02 11.62
C GLU A 63 -5.54 2.16 10.48
N ILE A 64 -6.26 1.08 10.21
CA ILE A 64 -7.34 1.03 9.21
C ILE A 64 -8.59 0.59 9.95
N ALA A 65 -9.42 1.55 10.37
CA ALA A 65 -10.59 1.28 11.20
C ALA A 65 -11.57 0.33 10.49
N GLU A 66 -11.75 0.56 9.19
CA GLU A 66 -12.60 -0.20 8.27
C GLU A 66 -12.20 -1.68 8.17
N TRP A 67 -10.96 -2.04 8.52
CA TRP A 67 -10.52 -3.44 8.48
C TRP A 67 -11.31 -4.35 9.42
N SER A 68 -11.85 -3.78 10.48
CA SER A 68 -12.68 -4.51 11.45
C SER A 68 -14.19 -4.37 11.20
N ASP A 69 -14.60 -3.63 10.17
CA ASP A 69 -16.01 -3.39 9.86
C ASP A 69 -16.60 -4.55 9.05
N SER A 70 -17.47 -5.31 9.70
CA SER A 70 -18.16 -6.46 9.09
C SER A 70 -19.16 -6.09 7.99
N SER A 71 -19.54 -4.82 7.87
CA SER A 71 -20.40 -4.33 6.78
C SER A 71 -19.63 -4.13 5.47
N LEU A 72 -18.31 -4.13 5.52
CA LEU A 72 -17.44 -4.00 4.36
C LEU A 72 -16.90 -5.36 3.94
N ARG A 73 -17.00 -5.64 2.65
CA ARG A 73 -16.35 -6.80 2.07
C ARG A 73 -14.87 -6.52 1.86
N GLN A 74 -14.01 -7.37 2.44
CA GLN A 74 -12.58 -7.38 2.17
C GLN A 74 -12.30 -8.17 0.88
N ILE A 75 -11.59 -7.55 -0.06
CA ILE A 75 -11.29 -8.10 -1.38
C ILE A 75 -9.80 -7.91 -1.63
N TRP A 76 -9.07 -9.02 -1.80
CA TRP A 76 -7.66 -8.99 -2.17
C TRP A 76 -7.51 -9.03 -3.68
N LEU A 77 -6.67 -8.13 -4.20
CA LEU A 77 -6.15 -8.27 -5.55
C LEU A 77 -5.05 -9.34 -5.57
N PRO A 78 -4.83 -10.01 -6.71
CA PRO A 78 -3.62 -10.80 -6.91
C PRO A 78 -2.37 -9.90 -6.71
N PRO A 79 -1.34 -10.35 -5.96
CA PRO A 79 -0.11 -9.60 -5.84
C PRO A 79 0.54 -9.36 -7.21
N VAL A 80 1.05 -8.16 -7.44
CA VAL A 80 1.66 -7.76 -8.71
C VAL A 80 3.12 -7.39 -8.49
N ASP A 81 4.02 -7.95 -9.28
CA ASP A 81 5.42 -7.52 -9.33
C ASP A 81 5.57 -6.44 -10.40
N ILE A 82 6.06 -5.28 -10.01
CA ILE A 82 6.22 -4.10 -10.87
C ILE A 82 7.70 -3.74 -11.02
N ARG A 83 8.06 -3.17 -12.17
CA ARG A 83 9.41 -2.65 -12.46
C ARG A 83 9.54 -1.17 -12.09
N ALA A 84 9.26 -0.90 -10.83
CA ALA A 84 9.44 0.40 -10.17
C ALA A 84 9.89 0.19 -8.72
N ALA A 85 10.64 1.14 -8.16
CA ALA A 85 10.96 1.11 -6.74
C ALA A 85 9.72 1.45 -5.89
N ALA A 86 9.64 0.92 -4.68
CA ALA A 86 8.47 1.11 -3.81
C ALA A 86 8.18 2.59 -3.56
N GLY A 87 9.22 3.40 -3.36
CA GLY A 87 9.05 4.85 -3.18
C GLY A 87 8.44 5.56 -4.38
N GLN A 88 8.71 5.11 -5.61
CA GLN A 88 8.12 5.65 -6.82
C GLN A 88 6.63 5.31 -6.94
N PHE A 89 6.24 4.10 -6.51
CA PHE A 89 4.82 3.73 -6.47
C PHE A 89 4.06 4.52 -5.40
N VAL A 90 4.65 4.72 -4.21
CA VAL A 90 4.05 5.61 -3.19
C VAL A 90 3.87 7.02 -3.74
N ASP A 91 4.86 7.54 -4.45
CA ASP A 91 4.81 8.89 -5.05
C ASP A 91 3.66 9.01 -6.06
N ASN A 92 3.51 8.02 -6.94
CA ASN A 92 2.42 7.92 -7.90
C ASN A 92 1.05 7.84 -7.20
N PHE A 93 0.89 6.95 -6.23
CA PHE A 93 -0.38 6.78 -5.51
C PHE A 93 -0.82 8.04 -4.76
N LEU A 94 0.12 8.82 -4.24
CA LEU A 94 -0.17 10.05 -3.51
C LEU A 94 -0.46 11.25 -4.42
N ASP A 95 -0.09 11.20 -5.70
CA ASP A 95 -0.23 12.33 -6.62
C ASP A 95 -1.65 12.45 -7.18
N PHE A 96 -2.27 13.61 -7.05
CA PHE A 96 -3.59 13.88 -7.65
C PHE A 96 -3.46 14.43 -9.08
N GLY A 97 -2.30 15.00 -9.41
CA GLY A 97 -2.11 15.77 -10.64
C GLY A 97 -2.16 14.93 -11.90
N HIS A 98 -1.85 13.63 -11.82
CA HIS A 98 -1.87 12.76 -12.98
C HIS A 98 -3.26 12.23 -13.37
N PHE A 99 -4.28 12.35 -12.50
CA PHE A 99 -5.61 11.76 -12.73
C PHE A 99 -6.21 12.11 -14.10
N PRO A 100 -6.35 13.39 -14.50
CA PRO A 100 -6.97 13.71 -15.78
C PRO A 100 -6.15 13.29 -17.02
N PHE A 101 -4.89 12.90 -16.84
CA PHE A 101 -3.97 12.59 -17.93
C PHE A 101 -3.71 11.09 -18.08
N VAL A 102 -3.36 10.42 -16.98
CA VAL A 102 -3.03 8.98 -16.98
C VAL A 102 -4.30 8.15 -16.90
N HIS A 103 -5.29 8.59 -16.14
CA HIS A 103 -6.55 7.87 -15.95
C HIS A 103 -7.69 8.35 -16.85
N ALA A 104 -7.36 9.00 -17.96
CA ALA A 104 -8.35 9.44 -18.94
C ALA A 104 -9.16 8.28 -19.55
N GLY A 105 -8.66 7.04 -19.49
CA GLY A 105 -9.38 5.84 -19.93
C GLY A 105 -10.33 5.27 -18.87
N THR A 106 -10.10 5.58 -17.59
CA THR A 106 -10.84 5.04 -16.44
C THR A 106 -11.64 6.15 -15.74
N PHE A 107 -11.12 6.73 -14.65
CA PHE A 107 -11.86 7.67 -13.80
C PHE A 107 -11.50 9.14 -14.01
N GLY A 108 -10.36 9.43 -14.63
CA GLY A 108 -9.83 10.79 -14.77
C GLY A 108 -10.49 11.62 -15.88
N ALA A 109 -11.33 11.01 -16.73
CA ALA A 109 -11.95 11.71 -17.85
C ALA A 109 -12.88 12.85 -17.39
N GLY A 110 -12.45 14.09 -17.62
CA GLY A 110 -13.19 15.29 -17.23
C GLY A 110 -13.00 15.70 -15.77
N GLU A 111 -12.00 15.14 -15.07
CA GLU A 111 -11.56 15.67 -13.79
C GLU A 111 -10.82 17.01 -13.95
N ASP A 112 -10.81 17.80 -12.87
CA ASP A 112 -10.15 19.11 -12.84
C ASP A 112 -8.62 18.97 -12.94
N GLU A 113 -8.01 19.71 -13.87
CA GLU A 113 -6.54 19.80 -13.99
C GLU A 113 -5.93 20.66 -12.87
N LEU A 114 -6.73 21.51 -12.22
CA LEU A 114 -6.27 22.40 -11.15
C LEU A 114 -6.44 21.73 -9.79
N ILE A 115 -5.31 21.38 -9.17
CA ILE A 115 -5.32 20.92 -7.78
C ILE A 115 -5.53 22.11 -6.83
N GLY A 116 -6.60 22.03 -6.04
CA GLY A 116 -6.96 23.01 -5.02
C GLY A 116 -5.95 23.05 -3.86
N ASP A 117 -6.15 24.01 -2.94
CA ASP A 117 -5.38 24.03 -1.70
C ASP A 117 -5.83 22.90 -0.78
N TYR A 118 -4.87 22.18 -0.20
CA TYR A 118 -5.09 21.14 0.79
C TYR A 118 -4.00 21.17 1.87
N GLU A 119 -4.31 20.54 3.01
CA GLU A 119 -3.39 20.43 4.15
C GLU A 119 -2.82 19.02 4.28
N VAL A 120 -1.56 18.93 4.72
CA VAL A 120 -0.92 17.67 5.07
C VAL A 120 -0.83 17.60 6.59
N GLN A 121 -1.67 16.76 7.18
CA GLN A 121 -1.75 16.57 8.62
C GLN A 121 -0.75 15.49 9.04
N ARG A 122 0.40 15.90 9.59
CA ARG A 122 1.43 14.95 10.04
C ARG A 122 0.94 14.17 11.26
N ARG A 123 1.27 12.88 11.33
CA ARG A 123 1.07 12.06 12.53
C ARG A 123 2.04 12.50 13.64
N ASP A 124 1.59 12.35 14.89
CA ASP A 124 2.37 12.73 16.08
C ASP A 124 3.69 11.94 16.23
N ASP A 125 3.72 10.70 15.75
CA ASP A 125 4.93 9.86 15.73
C ASP A 125 5.95 10.29 14.66
N GLY A 126 5.58 11.21 13.76
CA GLY A 126 6.45 11.72 12.70
C GLY A 126 6.70 10.76 11.54
N TRP A 127 6.04 9.59 11.51
CA TRP A 127 6.28 8.53 10.52
C TRP A 127 5.11 8.34 9.55
N GLY A 128 4.28 9.36 9.38
CA GLY A 128 3.21 9.36 8.41
C GLY A 128 2.41 10.65 8.40
N PHE A 129 1.38 10.70 7.56
CA PHE A 129 0.48 11.84 7.45
C PHE A 129 -0.89 11.43 6.90
N VAL A 130 -1.86 12.33 7.03
CA VAL A 130 -3.19 12.25 6.43
C VAL A 130 -3.42 13.47 5.54
N VAL A 131 -4.07 13.27 4.38
CA VAL A 131 -4.54 14.32 3.48
C VAL A 131 -5.99 14.07 3.13
N GLU A 132 -6.83 15.08 3.35
CA GLU A 132 -8.22 15.09 2.89
C GLU A 132 -8.30 15.92 1.60
N TYR A 133 -8.91 15.34 0.57
CA TYR A 133 -9.05 15.97 -0.75
C TYR A 133 -10.46 15.76 -1.32
N PRO A 134 -11.42 16.64 -0.96
CA PRO A 134 -12.74 16.67 -1.57
C PRO A 134 -12.66 17.31 -2.96
N HIS A 135 -13.26 16.68 -3.97
CA HIS A 135 -13.36 17.21 -5.32
C HIS A 135 -14.58 16.60 -6.04
N THR A 136 -14.81 16.98 -7.29
CA THR A 136 -15.89 16.45 -8.11
C THR A 136 -15.39 15.54 -9.21
N ILE A 137 -16.18 14.52 -9.54
CA ILE A 137 -15.90 13.56 -10.60
C ILE A 137 -17.06 13.44 -11.57
N HIS A 138 -16.78 12.96 -12.77
CA HIS A 138 -17.80 12.46 -13.69
C HIS A 138 -18.05 10.97 -13.39
N ASN A 139 -19.04 10.70 -12.53
CA ASN A 139 -19.31 9.36 -12.03
C ASN A 139 -20.12 8.52 -13.04
N ASN A 140 -19.48 8.05 -14.11
CA ASN A 140 -20.12 7.22 -15.13
C ASN A 140 -20.50 5.81 -14.64
N GLU A 141 -19.94 5.38 -13.51
CA GLU A 141 -20.18 4.08 -12.88
C GLU A 141 -21.48 4.03 -12.05
N ASP A 142 -22.05 5.19 -11.71
CA ASP A 142 -23.33 5.24 -11.02
C ASP A 142 -24.49 4.90 -11.99
N PRO A 143 -25.19 3.75 -11.81
CA PRO A 143 -26.26 3.34 -12.71
C PRO A 143 -27.44 4.32 -12.74
N LEU A 144 -27.63 5.11 -11.67
CA LEU A 144 -28.70 6.10 -11.54
C LEU A 144 -28.40 7.41 -12.30
N VAL A 145 -27.18 7.59 -12.81
CA VAL A 145 -26.86 8.68 -13.75
C VAL A 145 -27.55 8.45 -15.09
N LYS A 146 -27.63 7.20 -15.57
CA LYS A 146 -28.26 6.87 -16.85
C LYS A 146 -29.79 7.03 -16.81
N THR A 147 -30.40 6.87 -15.63
CA THR A 147 -31.84 7.08 -15.43
C THR A 147 -32.17 8.55 -15.17
N GLY A 148 -31.16 9.39 -14.90
CA GLY A 148 -31.31 10.81 -14.58
C GLY A 148 -31.72 11.07 -13.13
N GLU A 149 -31.73 10.05 -12.28
CA GLU A 149 -32.02 10.17 -10.85
C GLU A 149 -30.86 10.81 -10.09
N HIS A 150 -29.62 10.53 -10.49
CA HIS A 150 -28.41 11.17 -9.97
C HIS A 150 -27.73 12.04 -11.05
N PRO A 151 -27.05 13.14 -10.66
CA PRO A 151 -26.27 13.95 -11.60
C PRO A 151 -24.99 13.22 -12.02
N LEU A 152 -24.52 13.44 -13.26
CA LEU A 152 -23.23 12.90 -13.73
C LEU A 152 -22.05 13.44 -12.90
N VAL A 153 -22.06 14.75 -12.61
CA VAL A 153 -21.02 15.39 -11.80
C VAL A 153 -21.38 15.20 -10.34
N GLN A 154 -20.54 14.47 -9.60
CA GLN A 154 -20.79 14.09 -8.21
C GLN A 154 -19.60 14.44 -7.32
N PRO A 155 -19.82 14.78 -6.04
CA PRO A 155 -18.73 14.93 -5.09
C PRO A 155 -18.08 13.57 -4.78
N ARG A 156 -16.76 13.58 -4.61
CA ARG A 156 -15.95 12.46 -4.10
C ARG A 156 -15.05 12.99 -3.00
N ASN A 157 -15.09 12.36 -1.83
CA ASN A 157 -14.18 12.68 -0.73
C ASN A 157 -13.09 11.61 -0.68
N MET A 158 -11.83 12.03 -0.75
CA MET A 158 -10.69 11.14 -0.60
C MET A 158 -9.92 11.50 0.66
N THR A 159 -9.54 10.48 1.43
CA THR A 159 -8.63 10.60 2.57
C THR A 159 -7.45 9.67 2.35
N TYR A 160 -6.29 10.24 2.07
CA TYR A 160 -5.03 9.52 1.94
C TYR A 160 -4.35 9.43 3.30
N THR A 161 -3.93 8.24 3.68
CA THR A 161 -3.07 8.00 4.83
C THR A 161 -1.79 7.34 4.37
N PHE A 162 -0.66 7.97 4.66
CA PHE A 162 0.66 7.37 4.46
C PHE A 162 1.25 6.93 5.80
N GLY A 163 1.80 5.72 5.83
CA GLY A 163 2.59 5.16 6.92
C GLY A 163 3.94 4.64 6.42
N ALA A 164 5.02 5.09 7.04
CA ALA A 164 6.37 4.71 6.63
C ALA A 164 6.65 3.20 6.82
N PRO A 165 7.49 2.59 5.97
CA PRO A 165 8.09 3.21 4.79
C PRO A 165 7.14 3.21 3.58
N PHE A 166 6.32 2.16 3.39
CA PHE A 166 5.61 1.93 2.14
C PHE A 166 4.21 1.32 2.31
N ALA A 167 3.46 1.80 3.31
CA ALA A 167 2.05 1.47 3.49
C ALA A 167 1.19 2.72 3.23
N ILE A 168 0.22 2.59 2.34
CA ILE A 168 -0.68 3.68 1.93
C ILE A 168 -2.12 3.21 1.96
N VAL A 169 -3.01 4.10 2.40
CA VAL A 169 -4.45 3.84 2.49
C VAL A 169 -5.16 4.99 1.80
N LEU A 170 -6.10 4.69 0.91
CA LEU A 170 -7.02 5.65 0.32
C LEU A 170 -8.43 5.28 0.74
N ARG A 171 -9.05 6.12 1.55
CA ARG A 171 -10.48 6.04 1.86
C ARG A 171 -11.24 6.94 0.89
N LEU A 172 -12.11 6.35 0.09
CA LEU A 172 -12.89 7.00 -0.96
C LEU A 172 -14.38 6.90 -0.63
N GLU A 173 -15.03 8.05 -0.49
CA GLU A 173 -16.47 8.15 -0.27
C GLU A 173 -17.14 8.86 -1.45
N LEU A 174 -18.27 8.31 -1.88
CA LEU A 174 -19.18 8.91 -2.85
C LEU A 174 -20.48 9.28 -2.12
N PRO A 175 -20.64 10.54 -1.63
CA PRO A 175 -21.75 10.92 -0.77
C PRO A 175 -23.15 10.74 -1.37
N ILE A 176 -23.27 10.84 -2.71
CA ILE A 176 -24.55 10.68 -3.40
C ILE A 176 -24.98 9.21 -3.45
N THR A 177 -24.07 8.30 -3.79
CA THR A 177 -24.37 6.86 -3.89
C THR A 177 -24.27 6.14 -2.55
N GLY A 178 -23.59 6.73 -1.57
CA GLY A 178 -23.26 6.10 -0.28
C GLY A 178 -22.15 5.06 -0.38
N VAL A 179 -21.48 4.94 -1.52
CA VAL A 179 -20.39 3.98 -1.72
C VAL A 179 -19.17 4.41 -0.89
N LEU A 180 -18.62 3.45 -0.15
CA LEU A 180 -17.35 3.54 0.54
C LEU A 180 -16.41 2.48 -0.03
N ASN A 181 -15.25 2.91 -0.52
CA ASN A 181 -14.17 2.05 -0.94
C ASN A 181 -12.88 2.47 -0.22
N VAL A 182 -12.32 1.58 0.60
CA VAL A 182 -11.00 1.79 1.20
C VAL A 182 -10.00 0.91 0.48
N LEU A 183 -9.00 1.51 -0.15
CA LEU A 183 -7.87 0.81 -0.73
C LEU A 183 -6.72 0.82 0.28
N PHE A 184 -6.24 -0.35 0.65
CA PHE A 184 -5.01 -0.53 1.41
C PHE A 184 -3.96 -1.13 0.50
N THR A 185 -2.83 -0.45 0.35
CA THR A 185 -1.69 -0.93 -0.44
C THR A 185 -0.44 -1.00 0.42
N ALA A 186 0.23 -2.16 0.38
CA ALA A 186 1.54 -2.39 0.99
C ALA A 186 2.54 -2.80 -0.09
N LEU A 187 3.74 -2.25 -0.01
CA LEU A 187 4.79 -2.48 -0.99
C LEU A 187 5.97 -3.21 -0.35
N GLN A 188 6.37 -4.31 -0.97
CA GLN A 188 7.57 -5.06 -0.61
C GLN A 188 8.66 -4.78 -1.66
N PRO A 189 9.71 -4.02 -1.33
CA PRO A 189 10.89 -3.95 -2.18
C PRO A 189 11.50 -5.35 -2.35
N LEU A 190 11.59 -5.83 -3.59
CA LEU A 190 12.28 -7.09 -3.91
C LEU A 190 13.76 -6.82 -4.22
N ASP A 191 14.01 -5.70 -4.89
CA ASP A 191 15.32 -5.10 -5.13
C ASP A 191 15.16 -3.57 -5.31
N ASP A 192 16.21 -2.87 -5.72
CA ASP A 192 16.23 -1.40 -5.87
C ASP A 192 15.28 -0.87 -6.95
N THR A 193 14.80 -1.72 -7.85
CA THR A 193 14.02 -1.36 -9.04
C THR A 193 12.75 -2.19 -9.23
N THR A 194 12.54 -3.21 -8.41
CA THR A 194 11.41 -4.13 -8.49
C THR A 194 10.70 -4.19 -7.15
N THR A 195 9.37 -4.11 -7.19
CA THR A 195 8.52 -4.09 -6.00
C THR A 195 7.37 -5.07 -6.17
N ARG A 196 7.02 -5.81 -5.12
CA ARG A 196 5.75 -6.53 -5.04
C ARG A 196 4.69 -5.67 -4.38
N VAL A 197 3.56 -5.52 -5.04
CA VAL A 197 2.41 -4.72 -4.61
C VAL A 197 1.35 -5.65 -4.05
N TYR A 198 0.90 -5.36 -2.84
CA TYR A 198 -0.22 -6.04 -2.17
C TYR A 198 -1.34 -5.02 -1.98
N THR A 199 -2.48 -5.23 -2.63
CA THR A 199 -3.63 -4.32 -2.54
C THR A 199 -4.87 -5.05 -2.06
N ALA A 200 -5.53 -4.49 -1.06
CA ALA A 200 -6.85 -4.91 -0.60
C ALA A 200 -7.84 -3.77 -0.71
N MET A 201 -9.08 -4.08 -1.07
CA MET A 201 -10.21 -3.16 -1.03
C MET A 201 -11.18 -3.55 0.10
N LEU A 202 -11.75 -2.56 0.78
CA LEU A 202 -12.85 -2.73 1.72
C LEU A 202 -14.04 -1.94 1.22
N ARG A 203 -15.10 -2.64 0.81
CA ARG A 203 -16.20 -2.07 0.02
C ARG A 203 -17.58 -2.43 0.54
N ASN A 204 -18.50 -1.48 0.49
CA ASN A 204 -19.91 -1.71 0.85
C ASN A 204 -20.83 -2.03 -0.34
N ASP A 205 -20.30 -2.06 -1.57
CA ASP A 205 -21.05 -2.27 -2.81
C ASP A 205 -20.74 -3.60 -3.54
N CYS A 206 -19.87 -4.44 -2.97
CA CYS A 206 -19.45 -5.73 -3.56
C CYS A 206 -20.08 -6.95 -2.86
N ASP A 207 -21.40 -6.98 -2.69
CA ASP A 207 -22.12 -8.06 -2.00
C ASP A 207 -22.06 -9.44 -2.70
N THR A 208 -21.64 -9.50 -3.97
CA THR A 208 -21.48 -10.75 -4.73
C THR A 208 -20.05 -10.95 -5.24
N ASP A 209 -19.69 -12.20 -5.53
CA ASP A 209 -18.37 -12.54 -6.10
C ASP A 209 -18.16 -11.88 -7.47
N GLU A 210 -19.22 -11.74 -8.27
CA GLU A 210 -19.19 -11.06 -9.56
C GLU A 210 -18.83 -9.58 -9.42
N LYS A 211 -19.46 -8.87 -8.48
CA LYS A 211 -19.12 -7.47 -8.21
C LYS A 211 -17.73 -7.32 -7.62
N ALA A 212 -17.30 -8.25 -6.76
CA ALA A 212 -15.95 -8.25 -6.22
C ALA A 212 -14.90 -8.47 -7.32
N GLN A 213 -15.16 -9.38 -8.26
CA GLN A 213 -14.30 -9.62 -9.41
C GLN A 213 -14.25 -8.40 -10.35
N HIS A 214 -15.40 -7.78 -10.62
CA HIS A 214 -15.43 -6.55 -11.41
C HIS A 214 -14.61 -5.43 -10.78
N ALA A 215 -14.70 -5.25 -9.45
CA ALA A 215 -13.87 -4.28 -8.74
C ALA A 215 -12.38 -4.61 -8.83
N ILE A 216 -11.99 -5.89 -8.75
CA ILE A 216 -10.59 -6.33 -8.96
C ILE A 216 -10.13 -5.96 -10.37
N ASP A 217 -10.92 -6.29 -11.39
CA ASP A 217 -10.56 -6.06 -12.79
C ASP A 217 -10.39 -4.57 -13.08
N TYR A 218 -11.28 -3.73 -12.54
CA TYR A 218 -11.21 -2.27 -12.69
C TYR A 218 -9.99 -1.67 -11.99
N GLU A 219 -9.68 -2.11 -10.78
CA GLU A 219 -8.49 -1.64 -10.05
C GLU A 219 -7.19 -2.07 -10.74
N LEU A 220 -7.16 -3.28 -11.33
CA LEU A 220 -6.04 -3.73 -12.15
C LEU A 220 -5.91 -2.93 -13.46
N GLU A 221 -7.02 -2.45 -14.04
CA GLU A 221 -6.98 -1.56 -15.20
C GLU A 221 -6.39 -0.19 -14.84
N ILE A 222 -6.79 0.40 -13.72
CA ILE A 222 -6.21 1.65 -13.17
C ILE A 222 -4.70 1.47 -12.98
N MET A 223 -4.30 0.42 -12.27
CA MET A 223 -2.88 0.12 -12.04
C MET A 223 -2.12 -0.05 -13.36
N ALA A 224 -2.73 -0.70 -14.37
CA ALA A 224 -2.10 -0.87 -15.67
C ALA A 224 -1.90 0.47 -16.43
N GLU A 225 -2.71 1.49 -16.18
CA GLU A 225 -2.48 2.85 -16.69
C GLU A 225 -1.24 3.49 -16.07
N ASP A 226 -1.12 3.44 -14.74
CA ASP A 226 0.05 3.95 -14.01
C ASP A 226 1.35 3.26 -14.44
N LEU A 227 1.32 1.94 -14.54
CA LEU A 227 2.48 1.13 -14.90
C LEU A 227 3.00 1.43 -16.32
N LYS A 228 2.16 1.93 -17.25
CA LYS A 228 2.63 2.40 -18.56
C LYS A 228 3.59 3.59 -18.42
N VAL A 229 3.50 4.35 -17.35
CA VAL A 229 4.35 5.52 -17.06
C VAL A 229 5.49 5.13 -16.14
N ILE A 230 5.20 4.65 -14.91
CA ILE A 230 6.22 4.51 -13.88
C ILE A 230 7.25 3.42 -14.22
N GLU A 231 6.86 2.34 -14.90
CA GLU A 231 7.82 1.32 -15.36
C GLU A 231 8.73 1.81 -16.48
N ARG A 232 8.43 2.96 -17.11
CA ARG A 232 9.26 3.53 -18.18
C ARG A 232 10.11 4.70 -17.73
N LEU A 233 9.95 5.18 -16.49
CA LEU A 233 10.84 6.20 -15.93
C LEU A 233 12.28 5.70 -15.93
N TRP A 234 13.21 6.52 -16.46
CA TRP A 234 14.62 6.15 -16.58
C TRP A 234 15.28 6.00 -15.21
N ASP A 235 14.89 6.87 -14.27
CA ASP A 235 15.27 6.81 -12.87
C ASP A 235 14.13 6.12 -12.10
N LYS A 236 14.46 4.99 -11.46
CA LYS A 236 13.53 4.24 -10.61
C LYS A 236 13.56 4.71 -9.16
N THR A 237 14.54 5.54 -8.81
CA THR A 237 14.69 6.06 -7.45
C THR A 237 13.83 7.30 -7.24
N ILE A 238 13.62 7.65 -5.97
CA ILE A 238 13.03 8.94 -5.59
C ILE A 238 14.15 9.83 -5.03
N PRO A 239 14.67 10.80 -5.81
CA PRO A 239 15.76 11.63 -5.34
C PRO A 239 15.31 12.53 -4.18
N PHE A 240 16.09 12.56 -3.10
CA PHE A 240 15.87 13.46 -1.95
C PHE A 240 16.62 14.80 -2.07
N GLY A 241 17.53 14.90 -3.04
CA GLY A 241 18.35 16.09 -3.30
C GLY A 241 17.75 17.02 -4.37
N PRO A 242 18.46 18.10 -4.73
CA PRO A 242 18.04 18.97 -5.83
C PRO A 242 18.06 18.18 -7.16
N GLY A 243 17.00 18.30 -7.96
CA GLY A 243 16.92 17.62 -9.26
C GLY A 243 15.51 17.48 -9.83
N GLN A 244 14.49 17.46 -8.97
CA GLN A 244 13.08 17.53 -9.35
C GLN A 244 12.50 18.89 -8.96
N ALA A 245 11.70 19.47 -9.84
CA ALA A 245 10.95 20.69 -9.54
C ALA A 245 9.63 20.29 -8.90
N HIS A 246 9.31 20.89 -7.76
CA HIS A 246 8.06 20.68 -7.06
C HIS A 246 7.21 21.94 -7.08
N THR A 247 5.90 21.76 -7.21
CA THR A 247 4.89 22.80 -7.19
C THR A 247 4.05 22.69 -5.91
N ARG A 248 3.01 23.53 -5.79
CA ARG A 248 2.08 23.45 -4.67
C ARG A 248 1.27 22.14 -4.66
N ALA A 249 1.02 21.55 -5.83
CA ALA A 249 0.26 20.30 -5.94
C ALA A 249 1.02 19.11 -5.33
N ASP A 250 2.36 19.17 -5.29
CA ASP A 250 3.25 18.12 -4.81
C ASP A 250 3.46 18.14 -3.28
N ARG A 251 2.62 18.84 -2.51
CA ARG A 251 2.89 19.09 -1.09
C ARG A 251 2.97 17.80 -0.28
N ASN A 252 2.09 16.83 -0.53
CA ASN A 252 2.08 15.53 0.15
C ASN A 252 3.21 14.61 -0.30
N THR A 253 3.54 14.58 -1.59
CA THR A 253 4.67 13.82 -2.14
C THR A 253 6.03 14.37 -1.67
N VAL A 254 6.14 15.69 -1.47
CA VAL A 254 7.30 16.33 -0.82
C VAL A 254 7.38 15.96 0.66
N GLU A 255 6.25 15.89 1.37
CA GLU A 255 6.27 15.47 2.77
C GLU A 255 6.67 13.99 2.93
N PHE A 256 6.19 13.12 2.04
CA PHE A 256 6.63 11.74 1.93
C PHE A 256 8.16 11.66 1.80
N ARG A 257 8.77 12.42 0.88
CA ARG A 257 10.24 12.48 0.72
C ARG A 257 10.95 12.92 1.99
N ARG A 258 10.42 13.90 2.73
CA ARG A 258 10.99 14.34 4.02
C ARG A 258 10.95 13.23 5.07
N ILE A 259 9.87 12.46 5.15
CA ILE A 259 9.76 11.32 6.06
C ILE A 259 10.80 10.25 5.69
N MET A 260 10.90 9.90 4.41
CA MET A 260 11.89 8.91 3.94
C MET A 260 13.34 9.35 4.17
N GLN A 261 13.64 10.63 3.97
CA GLN A 261 14.98 11.17 4.27
C GLN A 261 15.33 11.05 5.75
N ARG A 262 14.37 11.29 6.66
CA ARG A 262 14.57 11.06 8.10
C ARG A 262 14.77 9.58 8.40
N LEU A 263 13.99 8.69 7.77
CA LEU A 263 14.09 7.25 7.98
C LEU A 263 15.49 6.71 7.62
N LEU A 264 16.05 7.17 6.51
CA LEU A 264 17.39 6.78 6.06
C LEU A 264 18.53 7.42 6.85
N SER A 265 18.24 8.44 7.66
CA SER A 265 19.22 9.14 8.49
C SER A 265 19.15 8.74 9.97
N ALA A 266 18.16 7.91 10.35
CA ALA A 266 17.96 7.40 11.70
C ALA A 266 18.82 6.14 11.93
#